data_AF-A0A8S2EF13-F1
#
_entry.id   AF-A0A8S2EF13-F1
#
_cell.length_a   1.000
_cell.length_b   1.000
_cell.length_c   1.000
_cell.angle_alpha   90.00
_cell.angle_beta   90.00
_cell.angle_gamma   90.00
#
_symmetry.space_group_name_H-M   'P 1'
#
loop_
_entity.id
_entity.type
_entity.pdbx_description
1 polymer ?
#
loop_
_entity_poly.entity_id
_entity_poly.type
_entity_poly.pdbx_seq_one_letter_code
_entity_poly.pdbx_strand_id
1 'polypeptide(L)'
;DEKEILLSPGIVFEINEVCQSESNHWHVKLIVKGEQEIRIHQLMDHFKQELGKTTTLLQLSKLLIIMGEYDKSERYCKLLMNQISDDHPDRAQLYNNLGLTYVEKDSWELGRMYLQKEL
;
A
#
# COMPACT_ATOMS: atom_id res chain seq x y z
N ASP A 1 25.14 13.49 18.73
CA ASP A 1 23.88 12.76 18.90
C ASP A 1 23.17 12.65 17.58
N GLU A 2 23.14 11.44 17.03
CA GLU A 2 22.39 11.10 15.84
C GLU A 2 20.92 10.87 16.24
N LYS A 3 19.98 11.46 15.50
CA LYS A 3 18.54 11.21 15.69
C LYS A 3 18.07 10.26 14.61
N GLU A 4 17.74 9.05 15.01
CA GLU A 4 17.15 8.05 14.12
C GLU A 4 15.64 8.26 14.00
N ILE A 5 15.10 8.07 12.80
CA ILE A 5 13.66 8.13 12.52
C ILE A 5 13.27 6.82 11.85
N LEU A 6 12.30 6.09 12.43
CA LEU A 6 11.77 4.86 11.83
C LEU A 6 10.86 5.21 10.66
N LEU A 7 11.18 4.67 9.48
CA LEU A 7 10.36 4.82 8.29
C LEU A 7 9.64 3.49 7.99
N SER A 8 8.32 3.56 7.88
CA SER A 8 7.52 2.46 7.36
C SER A 8 7.76 2.26 5.86
N PRO A 9 7.82 1.02 5.38
CA PRO A 9 7.76 0.73 3.95
C PRO A 9 6.54 1.40 3.28
N GLY A 10 6.77 2.00 2.11
CA GLY A 10 5.73 2.68 1.34
C GLY A 10 5.40 4.11 1.78
N ILE A 11 6.19 4.73 2.67
CA ILE A 11 6.14 6.19 2.83
C ILE A 11 6.71 6.84 1.57
N VAL A 12 5.88 7.63 0.90
CA VAL A 12 6.30 8.49 -0.20
C VAL A 12 6.73 9.84 0.37
N PHE A 13 7.91 10.28 -0.02
CA PHE A 13 8.45 11.59 0.30
C PHE A 13 8.50 12.45 -0.95
N GLU A 14 8.30 13.74 -0.76
CA GLU A 14 8.71 14.72 -1.74
C GLU A 14 10.16 15.12 -1.47
N ILE A 15 11.00 15.03 -2.51
CA ILE A 15 12.36 15.58 -2.46
C ILE A 15 12.23 17.08 -2.70
N ASN A 16 12.43 17.86 -1.63
CA ASN A 16 12.31 19.30 -1.70
C ASN A 16 13.64 19.96 -2.11
N GLU A 17 14.77 19.37 -1.70
CA GLU A 17 16.09 19.95 -1.90
C GLU A 17 17.17 18.87 -1.91
N VAL A 18 18.17 19.03 -2.79
CA VAL A 18 19.36 18.18 -2.86
C VAL A 18 20.57 19.10 -2.94
N CYS A 19 21.43 19.04 -1.92
CA CYS A 19 22.62 19.90 -1.82
C CYS A 19 23.87 19.04 -1.54
N GLN A 20 24.97 19.36 -2.21
CA GLN A 20 26.25 18.70 -1.99
C GLN A 20 27.08 19.53 -1.00
N SER A 21 27.57 18.88 0.05
CA SER A 21 28.47 19.47 1.03
C SER A 21 29.89 19.61 0.49
N GLU A 22 30.69 20.49 1.09
CA GLU A 22 32.10 20.67 0.76
C GLU A 22 32.94 19.40 0.99
N SER A 23 32.49 18.54 1.91
CA SER A 23 33.10 17.23 2.20
C SER A 23 32.60 16.10 1.29
N ASN A 24 31.93 16.45 0.18
CA ASN A 24 31.44 15.54 -0.85
C ASN A 24 30.29 14.58 -0.42
N HIS A 25 29.61 14.89 0.68
CA HIS A 25 28.36 14.22 1.09
C HIS A 25 27.13 14.91 0.48
N TRP A 26 26.08 14.15 0.23
CA TRP A 26 24.80 14.66 -0.28
C TRP A 26 23.80 14.83 0.87
N HIS A 27 23.20 16.00 0.97
CA HIS A 27 22.09 16.29 1.89
C HIS A 27 20.80 16.35 1.09
N VAL A 28 19.85 15.48 1.43
CA VAL A 28 18.53 15.41 0.77
C VAL A 28 17.45 15.79 1.79
N LYS A 29 16.69 16.85 1.50
CA LYS A 29 15.59 17.30 2.34
C LYS A 29 14.29 16.64 1.88
N LEU A 30 13.75 15.77 2.72
CA LEU A 30 12.52 15.02 2.47
C LEU A 30 11.36 15.62 3.26
N ILE A 31 10.20 15.80 2.61
CA ILE A 31 8.96 16.23 3.27
C ILE A 31 7.93 15.11 3.19
N VAL A 32 7.34 14.77 4.34
CA VAL A 32 6.18 13.89 4.42
C VAL A 32 4.93 14.74 4.15
N LYS A 33 4.31 14.60 2.98
CA LYS A 33 3.00 15.21 2.74
C LYS A 33 1.94 14.53 3.62
N GLY A 34 0.99 15.29 4.17
CA GLY A 34 0.03 14.83 5.19
C GLY A 34 -0.93 13.72 4.76
N GLU A 35 -1.29 12.90 5.75
CA GLU A 35 -2.34 11.89 5.91
C GLU A 35 -2.97 11.19 4.68
N GLN A 36 -2.49 9.95 4.50
CA GLN A 36 -3.19 8.71 4.18
C GLN A 36 -4.23 8.72 3.05
N GLU A 37 -5.26 9.58 3.06
CA GLU A 37 -6.45 9.33 2.25
C GLU A 37 -6.30 9.64 0.76
N ILE A 38 -5.72 10.80 0.47
CA ILE A 38 -5.43 11.32 -0.87
C ILE A 38 -4.28 10.55 -1.55
N ARG A 39 -3.32 10.07 -0.76
CA ARG A 39 -2.13 9.38 -1.28
C ARG A 39 -2.41 8.00 -1.84
N ILE A 40 -3.36 7.26 -1.28
CA ILE A 40 -3.71 5.93 -1.80
C ILE A 40 -4.26 6.06 -3.22
N HIS A 41 -5.18 6.99 -3.46
CA HIS A 41 -5.75 7.21 -4.79
C HIS A 41 -4.68 7.65 -5.80
N GLN A 42 -3.83 8.61 -5.43
CA GLN A 42 -2.73 9.07 -6.29
C GLN A 42 -1.71 7.96 -6.57
N LEU A 43 -1.38 7.15 -5.56
CA LEU A 43 -0.46 6.01 -5.73
C LEU A 43 -1.08 4.93 -6.62
N MET A 44 -2.39 4.69 -6.48
CA MET A 44 -3.12 3.79 -7.36
C MET A 44 -3.12 4.29 -8.81
N ASP A 45 -3.37 5.58 -9.02
CA ASP A 45 -3.39 6.17 -10.36
C ASP A 45 -1.99 6.13 -11.00
N HIS A 46 -0.95 6.40 -10.23
CA HIS A 46 0.44 6.28 -10.67
C HIS A 46 0.79 4.84 -11.05
N PHE A 47 0.50 3.84 -10.20
CA PHE A 47 0.77 2.44 -10.53
C PHE A 47 -0.07 1.93 -11.70
N LYS A 48 -1.34 2.37 -11.84
CA LYS A 48 -2.17 2.06 -13.01
C LYS A 48 -1.55 2.59 -14.30
N GLN A 49 -1.01 3.79 -14.27
CA GLN A 49 -0.38 4.44 -15.42
C GLN A 49 0.98 3.82 -15.77
N GLU A 50 1.82 3.54 -14.77
CA GLU A 50 3.17 3.02 -15.01
C GLU A 50 3.21 1.52 -15.33
N LEU A 51 2.34 0.73 -14.71
CA LEU A 51 2.49 -0.74 -14.70
C LEU A 51 1.33 -1.50 -15.35
N GLY A 52 0.32 -0.80 -15.89
CA GLY A 52 -0.84 -1.42 -16.52
C GLY A 52 -1.77 -2.18 -15.54
N LYS A 53 -2.79 -2.85 -16.12
CA LYS A 53 -4.02 -3.44 -15.53
C LYS A 53 -3.97 -3.93 -14.07
N THR A 54 -5.15 -3.94 -13.45
CA THR A 54 -5.59 -4.43 -12.12
C THR A 54 -4.74 -5.52 -11.43
N THR A 55 -4.17 -6.47 -12.19
CA THR A 55 -3.20 -7.46 -11.73
C THR A 55 -2.02 -6.85 -10.95
N THR A 56 -1.53 -5.67 -11.35
CA THR A 56 -0.43 -4.97 -10.65
C THR A 56 -0.87 -4.38 -9.31
N LEU A 57 -2.12 -3.91 -9.20
CA LEU A 57 -2.66 -3.38 -7.94
C LEU A 57 -2.98 -4.48 -6.93
N LEU A 58 -3.39 -5.65 -7.41
CA LEU A 58 -3.52 -6.83 -6.57
C LEU A 58 -2.17 -7.23 -5.98
N GLN A 59 -1.11 -7.25 -6.79
CA GLN A 59 0.25 -7.54 -6.32
C GLN A 59 0.72 -6.55 -5.26
N LEU A 60 0.34 -5.26 -5.38
CA LEU A 60 0.63 -4.25 -4.36
C LEU A 60 0.00 -4.59 -3.02
N SER A 61 -1.27 -5.00 -2.99
CA SER A 61 -1.91 -5.39 -1.72
C SER A 61 -1.20 -6.57 -1.06
N LYS A 62 -0.78 -7.57 -1.85
CA LYS A 62 0.01 -8.70 -1.34
C LYS A 62 1.37 -8.26 -0.81
N LEU A 63 2.04 -7.31 -1.47
CA LEU A 63 3.30 -6.74 -1.00
C LEU A 63 3.12 -6.02 0.33
N LEU A 64 2.04 -5.25 0.51
CA LEU A 64 1.73 -4.58 1.77
C LEU A 64 1.54 -5.57 2.92
N ILE A 65 0.89 -6.72 2.68
CA ILE A 65 0.80 -7.80 3.67
C ILE A 65 2.20 -8.30 4.05
N ILE A 66 3.04 -8.60 3.05
CA ILE A 66 4.42 -9.09 3.29
C ILE A 66 5.26 -8.06 4.07
N MET A 67 5.01 -6.77 3.87
CA MET A 67 5.70 -5.68 4.57
C MET A 67 5.13 -5.38 5.97
N GLY A 68 4.08 -6.07 6.42
CA GLY A 68 3.41 -5.80 7.70
C GLY A 68 2.49 -4.57 7.67
N GLU A 69 2.22 -4.01 6.50
CA GLU A 69 1.45 -2.79 6.29
C GLU A 69 -0.04 -3.11 6.13
N TYR A 70 -0.62 -3.78 7.12
CA TYR A 70 -1.95 -4.38 7.03
C TYR A 70 -3.09 -3.37 6.87
N ASP A 71 -3.04 -2.23 7.57
CA ASP A 71 -4.05 -1.18 7.42
C ASP A 71 -4.07 -0.58 6.01
N LYS A 72 -2.88 -0.44 5.41
CA LYS A 72 -2.77 -0.03 4.02
C LYS A 72 -3.35 -1.11 3.12
N SER A 73 -2.93 -2.37 3.27
CA SER A 73 -3.46 -3.50 2.48
C SER A 73 -4.98 -3.55 2.50
N GLU A 74 -5.59 -3.49 3.69
CA GLU A 74 -7.04 -3.51 3.87
C GLU A 74 -7.71 -2.39 3.07
N ARG A 75 -7.17 -1.18 3.21
CA ARG A 75 -7.73 0.01 2.55
C ARG A 75 -7.57 -0.05 1.04
N TYR A 76 -6.43 -0.50 0.53
CA TYR A 76 -6.20 -0.69 -0.91
C TYR A 76 -7.15 -1.74 -1.49
N CYS A 77 -7.29 -2.89 -0.83
CA CYS A 77 -8.20 -3.94 -1.30
C CYS A 77 -9.66 -3.46 -1.36
N LYS A 78 -10.15 -2.79 -0.30
CA LYS A 78 -11.52 -2.23 -0.27
C LYS A 78 -11.76 -1.20 -1.36
N LEU A 79 -10.78 -0.32 -1.62
CA LEU A 79 -10.89 0.70 -2.66
C LEU A 79 -10.91 0.05 -4.05
N LEU A 80 -10.04 -0.95 -4.30
CA LEU A 80 -10.03 -1.65 -5.58
C LEU A 80 -11.34 -2.42 -5.82
N MET A 81 -11.88 -3.05 -4.79
CA MET A 81 -13.19 -3.71 -4.84
C MET A 81 -14.32 -2.76 -5.26
N ASN A 82 -14.30 -1.50 -4.81
CA ASN A 82 -15.28 -0.50 -5.20
C ASN A 82 -15.10 0.01 -6.65
N GLN A 83 -13.93 -0.20 -7.25
CA GLN A 83 -13.62 0.26 -8.61
C GLN A 83 -13.85 -0.79 -9.70
N ILE A 84 -13.98 -2.06 -9.32
CA ILE A 84 -14.21 -3.18 -10.25
C ILE A 84 -15.63 -3.72 -10.10
N SER A 85 -16.19 -4.24 -11.19
CA SER A 85 -17.52 -4.85 -11.18
C SER A 85 -17.55 -6.10 -10.31
N ASP A 86 -18.75 -6.51 -9.87
CA ASP A 86 -18.95 -7.68 -9.00
C ASP A 86 -18.53 -9.01 -9.66
N ASP A 87 -18.52 -9.08 -10.99
CA ASP A 87 -18.09 -10.22 -11.80
C ASP A 87 -16.61 -10.17 -12.21
N HIS A 88 -15.86 -9.15 -11.79
CA HIS A 88 -14.47 -8.99 -12.18
C HIS A 88 -13.60 -10.14 -11.64
N PRO A 89 -12.75 -10.78 -12.48
CA PRO A 89 -11.99 -11.98 -12.09
C PRO A 89 -11.09 -11.77 -10.87
N ASP A 90 -10.57 -10.56 -10.69
CA ASP A 90 -9.67 -10.23 -9.56
C ASP A 90 -10.38 -10.13 -8.19
N ARG A 91 -11.72 -10.18 -8.11
CA ARG A 91 -12.43 -10.09 -6.82
C ARG A 91 -12.11 -11.23 -5.88
N ALA A 92 -12.02 -12.46 -6.39
CA ALA A 92 -11.66 -13.63 -5.59
C ALA A 92 -10.30 -13.41 -4.91
N GLN A 93 -9.32 -12.89 -5.66
CA GLN A 93 -7.99 -12.62 -5.13
C GLN A 93 -7.98 -11.43 -4.14
N LEU A 94 -8.82 -10.42 -4.33
CA LEU A 94 -9.01 -9.35 -3.36
C LEU A 94 -9.63 -9.84 -2.05
N TYR A 95 -10.60 -10.76 -2.11
CA TYR A 95 -11.14 -11.41 -0.92
C TYR A 95 -10.09 -12.23 -0.18
N ASN A 96 -9.27 -12.99 -0.91
CA ASN A 96 -8.15 -13.72 -0.32
C ASN A 96 -7.16 -12.77 0.38
N ASN A 97 -6.74 -11.68 -0.28
CA ASN A 97 -5.82 -10.71 0.32
C ASN A 97 -6.43 -9.99 1.54
N LEU A 98 -7.73 -9.67 1.53
CA LEU A 98 -8.42 -9.16 2.73
C LEU A 98 -8.44 -10.20 3.85
N GLY A 99 -8.74 -11.45 3.52
CA GLY A 99 -8.72 -12.58 4.45
C GLY A 99 -7.39 -12.70 5.17
N LEU A 100 -6.29 -12.73 4.41
CA LEU A 100 -4.92 -12.73 4.93
C LEU A 100 -4.62 -11.48 5.76
N THR A 101 -5.00 -10.30 5.27
CA THR A 101 -4.77 -9.03 5.99
C THR A 101 -5.41 -9.05 7.38
N TYR A 102 -6.64 -9.54 7.52
CA TYR A 102 -7.31 -9.61 8.83
C TYR A 102 -6.78 -10.73 9.71
N VAL A 103 -6.35 -11.86 9.13
CA VAL A 103 -5.64 -12.91 9.86
C VAL A 103 -4.38 -12.35 10.51
N GLU A 104 -3.55 -11.61 9.76
CA GLU A 104 -2.33 -11.00 10.29
C GLU A 104 -2.59 -9.86 11.30
N LYS A 105 -3.80 -9.28 11.29
CA LYS A 105 -4.28 -8.31 12.30
C LYS A 105 -4.94 -8.97 13.51
N ASP A 106 -4.77 -10.27 13.72
CA ASP A 106 -5.43 -11.07 14.77
C ASP A 106 -6.98 -11.04 14.74
N SER A 107 -7.56 -10.60 13.62
CA SER A 107 -9.01 -10.48 13.40
C SER A 107 -9.54 -11.73 12.70
N TRP A 108 -9.33 -12.89 13.33
CA TRP A 108 -9.53 -14.22 12.75
C TRP A 108 -10.94 -14.48 12.20
N GLU A 109 -11.99 -14.04 12.90
CA GLU A 109 -13.37 -14.22 12.44
C GLU A 109 -13.64 -13.48 11.14
N LEU A 110 -13.16 -12.24 11.05
CA LEU A 110 -13.31 -11.41 9.88
C LEU A 110 -12.45 -11.92 8.73
N GLY A 111 -11.23 -12.39 9.01
CA GLY A 111 -10.37 -13.05 8.03
C GLY A 111 -11.04 -14.27 7.41
N ARG A 112 -11.61 -15.16 8.23
CA ARG A 112 -12.37 -16.33 7.74
C ARG A 112 -13.58 -15.93 6.90
N MET A 113 -14.32 -14.91 7.32
CA MET A 113 -15.47 -14.40 6.56
C MET A 113 -15.05 -13.94 5.15
N TYR A 114 -13.91 -13.26 5.02
CA TYR A 114 -13.41 -12.83 3.72
C TYR A 114 -12.88 -13.99 2.87
N LEU A 115 -12.16 -14.95 3.45
CA LEU A 115 -11.71 -16.16 2.74
C LEU A 115 -12.91 -16.99 2.23
N GLN A 116 -14.01 -17.05 2.97
CA GLN A 116 -15.23 -17.73 2.51
C GLN A 116 -15.91 -17.06 1.32
N LYS A 117 -15.64 -15.78 1.06
CA LYS A 117 -16.18 -15.06 -0.12
C LYS A 117 -15.40 -15.32 -1.41
N GLU A 118 -14.24 -15.96 -1.31
CA GLU A 118 -13.46 -16.41 -2.46
C GLU A 118 -14.10 -17.63 -3.14
N LEU A 119 -14.79 -18.47 -2.37
CA LEU A 119 -15.40 -19.74 -2.77
C LEU A 119 -16.79 -19.54 -3.37
#